data_AF-A0A246IU91-F1
#
_entry.id   AF-A0A246IU91-F1
#
_cell.length_a   1.000
_cell.length_b   1.000
_cell.length_c   1.000
_cell.angle_alpha   90.00
_cell.angle_beta   90.00
_cell.angle_gamma   90.00
#
_symmetry.space_group_name_H-M   'P 1'
#
loop_
_entity.id
_entity.type
_entity.pdbx_description
1 polymer ?
#
loop_
_entity_poly.entity_id
_entity_poly.type
_entity_poly.pdbx_seq_one_letter_code
_entity_poly.pdbx_strand_id
1 'polypeptide(L)'
;MKDSSHRRRNARRAVLSLSLAVLAGTSSLASAATITFDTDPFAGSTALTTPGRQVFAGNERMLPSFNLATDKFVFNLDAFASYGIAGLSFLNAASSGIPATGFNTIVLQDTDNDGNPATPFAAGTAANVIAGKVATDGAGFFIYHNSVLDVNRLVFSTNLHDPTADLSVLARITNPTGAASIAQLPLFTSDNFVASVPEPSSFALFGMGLAACAFVARRRQRTAGVAPTFR
;
A
#
# COMPACT_ATOMS: atom_id res chain seq x y z
N MET A 1 -4.43 -6.97 76.03
CA MET A 1 -3.71 -6.07 75.11
C MET A 1 -3.14 -6.88 73.96
N LYS A 2 -3.99 -7.14 72.97
CA LYS A 2 -3.71 -7.89 71.76
C LYS A 2 -4.48 -7.14 70.68
N ASP A 3 -3.92 -7.06 69.49
CA ASP A 3 -4.61 -6.69 68.24
C ASP A 3 -4.60 -5.19 67.85
N SER A 4 -3.53 -4.74 67.20
CA SER A 4 -3.57 -3.47 66.42
C SER A 4 -2.50 -3.31 65.32
N SER A 5 -1.70 -4.34 64.98
CA SER A 5 -0.60 -4.17 64.00
C SER A 5 -0.91 -4.67 62.57
N HIS A 6 -2.01 -5.40 62.36
CA HIS A 6 -2.29 -6.02 61.04
C HIS A 6 -3.07 -5.13 60.05
N ARG A 7 -3.69 -4.02 60.47
CA ARG A 7 -4.52 -3.18 59.56
C ARG A 7 -3.75 -2.19 58.69
N ARG A 8 -2.45 -1.92 58.96
CA ARG A 8 -1.70 -0.87 58.23
C ARG A 8 -0.95 -1.34 56.99
N ARG A 9 -0.84 -2.66 56.73
CA ARG A 9 -0.11 -3.17 55.56
C ARG A 9 -0.95 -3.32 54.29
N ASN A 10 -2.28 -3.30 54.39
CA ASN A 10 -3.16 -3.47 53.21
C ASN A 10 -3.51 -2.15 52.51
N ALA A 11 -3.38 -1.00 53.18
CA ALA A 11 -3.71 0.29 52.58
C ALA A 11 -2.63 0.83 51.60
N ARG A 12 -1.38 0.36 51.70
CA ARG A 12 -0.29 0.79 50.80
C ARG A 12 -0.19 -0.02 49.49
N ARG A 13 -0.88 -1.16 49.41
CA ARG A 13 -0.97 -1.97 48.17
C ARG A 13 -2.16 -1.60 47.28
N ALA A 14 -3.08 -0.77 47.78
CA ALA A 14 -4.23 -0.31 47.00
C ALA A 14 -3.96 0.99 46.22
N VAL A 15 -2.93 1.76 46.57
CA VAL A 15 -2.65 3.08 45.95
C VAL A 15 -1.63 2.99 44.81
N LEU A 16 -0.86 1.88 44.71
CA LEU A 16 0.12 1.70 43.64
C LEU A 16 -0.43 1.01 42.38
N SER A 17 -1.72 0.63 42.39
CA SER A 17 -2.37 -0.11 41.29
C SER A 17 -3.26 0.78 40.40
N LEU A 18 -3.42 2.07 40.74
CA LEU A 18 -4.37 2.97 40.06
C LEU A 18 -3.70 4.06 39.20
N SER A 19 -2.37 4.04 39.08
CA SER A 19 -1.63 5.01 38.24
C SER A 19 -1.18 4.43 36.89
N LEU A 20 -1.39 3.13 36.64
CA LEU A 20 -1.02 2.47 35.38
C LEU A 20 -2.22 2.27 34.43
N ALA A 21 -3.42 2.66 34.82
CA ALA A 21 -4.64 2.48 34.01
C ALA A 21 -5.07 3.75 33.24
N VAL A 22 -4.43 4.91 33.48
CA VAL A 22 -4.84 6.20 32.91
C VAL A 22 -3.98 6.66 31.72
N LEU A 23 -2.88 5.96 31.41
CA LEU A 23 -2.12 6.17 30.15
C LEU A 23 -2.53 5.23 29.01
N ALA A 24 -3.66 4.52 29.14
CA ALA A 24 -4.34 3.87 28.02
C ALA A 24 -5.30 4.85 27.31
N GLY A 25 -5.02 6.15 27.39
CA GLY A 25 -5.70 7.20 26.65
C GLY A 25 -5.43 7.04 25.17
N THR A 26 -6.29 6.25 24.53
CA THR A 26 -6.68 6.26 23.11
C THR A 26 -5.88 7.19 22.21
N SER A 27 -4.62 6.83 21.94
CA SER A 27 -4.00 7.20 20.68
C SER A 27 -4.70 6.31 19.66
N SER A 28 -5.74 6.84 19.01
CA SER A 28 -6.15 6.31 17.71
C SER A 28 -4.94 6.51 16.80
N LEU A 29 -4.03 5.54 16.79
CA LEU A 29 -3.05 5.42 15.74
C LEU A 29 -3.89 5.39 14.46
N ALA A 30 -3.83 6.46 13.67
CA ALA A 30 -4.43 6.48 12.36
C ALA A 30 -3.81 5.28 11.62
N SER A 31 -4.59 4.21 11.49
CA SER A 31 -4.11 3.02 10.80
C SER A 31 -3.94 3.43 9.35
N ALA A 32 -2.72 3.35 8.85
CA ALA A 32 -2.42 3.48 7.43
C ALA A 32 -3.38 2.60 6.64
N ALA A 33 -4.18 3.19 5.75
CA ALA A 33 -5.00 2.40 4.85
C ALA A 33 -4.07 1.76 3.81
N THR A 34 -4.28 0.47 3.55
CA THR A 34 -3.59 -0.24 2.48
C THR A 34 -4.56 -0.49 1.34
N ILE A 35 -4.18 -0.03 0.15
CA ILE A 35 -4.95 -0.19 -1.07
C ILE A 35 -4.20 -1.22 -1.90
N THR A 36 -4.65 -2.48 -1.82
CA THR A 36 -3.95 -3.62 -2.44
C THR A 36 -4.38 -3.87 -3.88
N PHE A 37 -3.46 -3.85 -4.83
CA PHE A 37 -3.69 -4.27 -6.21
C PHE A 37 -3.07 -5.66 -6.42
N ASP A 38 -3.93 -6.67 -6.50
CA ASP A 38 -3.59 -8.09 -6.50
C ASP A 38 -4.23 -8.90 -7.63
N THR A 39 -4.78 -8.19 -8.61
CA THR A 39 -5.42 -8.76 -9.80
C THR A 39 -4.77 -8.17 -11.04
N ASP A 40 -4.86 -8.90 -12.15
CA ASP A 40 -4.39 -8.40 -13.44
C ASP A 40 -5.06 -7.05 -13.74
N PRO A 41 -4.28 -5.98 -14.00
CA PRO A 41 -4.81 -4.64 -14.26
C PRO A 41 -5.79 -4.58 -15.44
N PHE A 42 -5.72 -5.53 -16.37
CA PHE A 42 -6.59 -5.62 -17.54
C PHE A 42 -7.64 -6.74 -17.46
N ALA A 43 -7.80 -7.37 -16.29
CA ALA A 43 -8.81 -8.40 -16.06
C ALA A 43 -10.21 -7.90 -16.46
N GLY A 44 -10.88 -8.66 -17.34
CA GLY A 44 -12.21 -8.32 -17.84
C GLY A 44 -12.23 -7.29 -18.99
N SER A 45 -11.09 -6.91 -19.54
CA SER A 45 -10.98 -6.01 -20.69
C SER A 45 -10.53 -6.73 -21.96
N THR A 46 -10.76 -6.11 -23.12
CA THR A 46 -10.16 -6.48 -24.42
C THR A 46 -8.99 -5.59 -24.78
N ALA A 47 -8.43 -4.85 -23.80
CA ALA A 47 -7.45 -3.79 -24.06
C ALA A 47 -6.25 -4.33 -24.85
N LEU A 48 -5.66 -5.42 -24.36
CA LEU A 48 -4.44 -6.02 -24.90
C LEU A 48 -4.61 -6.70 -26.28
N THR A 49 -5.85 -6.84 -26.77
CA THR A 49 -6.15 -7.47 -28.07
C THR A 49 -6.77 -6.50 -29.07
N THR A 50 -7.11 -5.28 -28.64
CA THR A 50 -7.69 -4.26 -29.50
C THR A 50 -6.57 -3.38 -30.07
N PRO A 51 -6.45 -3.22 -31.40
CA PRO A 51 -5.40 -2.39 -31.97
C PRO A 51 -5.41 -0.93 -31.49
N GLY A 52 -4.21 -0.38 -31.25
CA GLY A 52 -3.99 0.98 -30.76
C GLY A 52 -4.15 1.11 -29.25
N ARG A 53 -3.70 2.25 -28.70
CA ARG A 53 -3.74 2.52 -27.25
C ARG A 53 -5.15 2.38 -26.69
N GLN A 54 -5.32 1.45 -25.75
CA GLN A 54 -6.54 1.32 -24.96
C GLN A 54 -6.34 1.98 -23.59
N VAL A 55 -7.39 2.63 -23.08
CA VAL A 55 -7.43 3.16 -21.71
C VAL A 55 -8.57 2.48 -20.98
N PHE A 56 -8.25 1.51 -20.15
CA PHE A 56 -9.19 0.75 -19.36
C PHE A 56 -9.34 1.36 -17.96
N ALA A 57 -10.57 1.51 -17.48
CA ALA A 57 -10.86 2.00 -16.13
C ALA A 57 -11.90 1.13 -15.40
N GLY A 58 -12.12 -0.11 -15.87
CA GLY A 58 -13.15 -0.99 -15.29
C GLY A 58 -12.84 -1.48 -13.87
N ASN A 59 -11.57 -1.46 -13.47
CA ASN A 59 -11.10 -1.84 -12.14
C ASN A 59 -10.66 -0.63 -11.29
N GLU A 60 -11.04 0.59 -11.68
CA GLU A 60 -10.65 1.83 -10.99
C GLU A 60 -11.26 1.90 -9.58
N ARG A 61 -10.41 2.08 -8.56
CA ARG A 61 -10.84 2.29 -7.17
C ARG A 61 -11.00 3.77 -6.85
N MET A 62 -12.15 4.15 -6.30
CA MET A 62 -12.41 5.51 -5.81
C MET A 62 -11.93 5.65 -4.36
N LEU A 63 -11.06 6.62 -4.09
CA LEU A 63 -10.40 6.81 -2.79
C LEU A 63 -10.70 8.21 -2.22
N PRO A 64 -11.86 8.43 -1.58
CA PRO A 64 -12.25 9.74 -1.04
C PRO A 64 -11.54 10.12 0.27
N SER A 65 -10.83 9.18 0.89
CA SER A 65 -10.18 9.37 2.18
C SER A 65 -8.69 8.98 2.14
N PHE A 66 -8.07 8.97 0.95
CA PHE A 66 -6.66 8.64 0.83
C PHE A 66 -5.80 9.71 1.51
N ASN A 67 -5.03 9.32 2.51
CA ASN A 67 -4.11 10.19 3.22
C ASN A 67 -2.67 9.92 2.79
N LEU A 68 -2.07 10.85 2.05
CA LEU A 68 -0.69 10.73 1.55
C LEU A 68 0.36 10.52 2.64
N ALA A 69 0.11 11.00 3.86
CA ALA A 69 1.07 10.88 4.94
C ALA A 69 1.15 9.45 5.50
N THR A 70 0.10 8.65 5.35
CA THR A 70 -0.02 7.34 6.02
C THR A 70 -0.35 6.20 5.07
N ASP A 71 -1.14 6.46 4.04
CA ASP A 71 -1.73 5.41 3.21
C ASP A 71 -0.79 4.94 2.12
N LYS A 72 -0.99 3.68 1.73
CA LYS A 72 -0.08 2.96 0.86
C LYS A 72 -0.83 2.25 -0.26
N PHE A 73 -0.31 2.37 -1.47
CA PHE A 73 -0.60 1.47 -2.58
C PHE A 73 0.28 0.24 -2.43
N VAL A 74 -0.35 -0.91 -2.29
CA VAL A 74 0.33 -2.20 -2.10
C VAL A 74 0.14 -3.01 -3.37
N PHE A 75 1.22 -3.37 -4.04
CA PHE A 75 1.19 -4.13 -5.29
C PHE A 75 1.63 -5.56 -5.03
N ASN A 76 0.74 -6.53 -5.31
CA ASN A 76 1.15 -7.92 -5.40
C ASN A 76 1.88 -8.12 -6.73
N LEU A 77 3.20 -8.22 -6.70
CA LEU A 77 4.01 -8.26 -7.92
C LEU A 77 3.70 -9.48 -8.78
N ASP A 78 3.17 -10.57 -8.22
CA ASP A 78 2.77 -11.75 -8.99
C ASP A 78 1.63 -11.43 -9.97
N ALA A 79 0.72 -10.52 -9.61
CA ALA A 79 -0.36 -10.07 -10.49
C ALA A 79 0.14 -9.21 -11.66
N PHE A 80 1.37 -8.69 -11.56
CA PHE A 80 2.01 -7.86 -12.58
C PHE A 80 3.21 -8.56 -13.26
N ALA A 81 3.51 -9.81 -12.88
CA ALA A 81 4.70 -10.53 -13.33
C ALA A 81 4.68 -10.81 -14.84
N SER A 82 3.50 -11.03 -15.44
CA SER A 82 3.32 -11.19 -16.89
C SER A 82 3.76 -9.95 -17.69
N TYR A 83 3.82 -8.78 -17.04
CA TYR A 83 4.27 -7.52 -17.62
C TYR A 83 5.74 -7.19 -17.30
N GLY A 84 6.46 -8.11 -16.64
CA GLY A 84 7.88 -7.95 -16.31
C GLY A 84 8.16 -7.10 -15.06
N ILE A 85 7.16 -6.79 -14.23
CA ILE A 85 7.36 -6.07 -12.97
C ILE A 85 7.91 -7.05 -11.91
N ALA A 86 9.19 -6.89 -11.54
CA ALA A 86 9.84 -7.67 -10.48
C ALA A 86 10.15 -6.86 -9.21
N GLY A 87 9.92 -5.55 -9.23
CA GLY A 87 10.19 -4.63 -8.13
C GLY A 87 9.68 -3.24 -8.45
N LEU A 88 9.75 -2.33 -7.48
CA LEU A 88 9.35 -0.93 -7.65
C LEU A 88 10.58 -0.04 -7.51
N SER A 89 10.74 0.90 -8.46
CA SER A 89 11.73 1.95 -8.42
C SER A 89 11.03 3.29 -8.63
N PHE A 90 11.08 4.11 -7.59
CA PHE A 90 10.24 5.30 -7.44
C PHE A 90 10.94 6.60 -7.86
N LEU A 91 10.23 7.42 -8.62
CA LEU A 91 10.60 8.79 -8.97
C LEU A 91 9.40 9.73 -8.75
N ASN A 92 9.67 10.92 -8.22
CA ASN A 92 8.72 12.02 -8.19
C ASN A 92 9.38 13.27 -8.78
N ALA A 93 8.93 13.69 -9.97
CA ALA A 93 9.56 14.78 -10.69
C ALA A 93 8.62 15.41 -11.72
N ALA A 94 8.95 16.63 -12.13
CA ALA A 94 8.49 17.16 -13.41
C ALA A 94 9.15 16.41 -14.58
N SER A 95 8.55 16.48 -15.77
CA SER A 95 8.96 15.75 -16.97
C SER A 95 10.39 16.07 -17.41
N SER A 96 10.88 17.27 -17.14
CA SER A 96 12.27 17.67 -17.38
C SER A 96 13.29 16.98 -16.48
N GLY A 97 12.85 16.45 -15.34
CA GLY A 97 13.67 15.71 -14.38
C GLY A 97 13.57 14.19 -14.50
N ILE A 98 12.76 13.65 -15.43
CA ILE A 98 12.65 12.20 -15.64
C ILE A 98 13.90 11.69 -16.35
N PRO A 99 14.70 10.81 -15.72
CA PRO A 99 15.85 10.20 -16.37
C PRO A 99 15.40 9.11 -17.35
N ALA A 100 16.26 8.81 -18.33
CA ALA A 100 15.95 7.88 -19.40
C ALA A 100 15.69 6.44 -18.92
N THR A 101 16.19 6.04 -17.75
CA THR A 101 16.14 4.66 -17.28
C THR A 101 15.99 4.58 -15.76
N GLY A 102 15.61 3.40 -15.27
CA GLY A 102 15.80 3.03 -13.87
C GLY A 102 14.61 3.25 -12.95
N PHE A 103 13.47 3.72 -13.46
CA PHE A 103 12.25 3.94 -12.68
C PHE A 103 11.04 3.34 -13.38
N ASN A 104 10.18 2.67 -12.61
CA ASN A 104 8.93 2.08 -13.08
C ASN A 104 7.73 2.47 -12.19
N THR A 105 7.93 3.42 -11.27
CA THR A 105 6.87 4.07 -10.51
C THR A 105 7.14 5.56 -10.51
N ILE A 106 6.35 6.32 -11.27
CA ILE A 106 6.61 7.73 -11.55
C ILE A 106 5.44 8.59 -11.07
N VAL A 107 5.70 9.58 -10.22
CA VAL A 107 4.75 10.66 -9.97
C VAL A 107 5.13 11.82 -10.88
N LEU A 108 4.29 12.10 -11.87
CA LEU A 108 4.46 13.19 -12.83
C LEU A 108 3.87 14.47 -12.24
N GLN A 109 4.72 15.49 -12.04
CA GLN A 109 4.29 16.78 -11.48
C GLN A 109 3.68 17.74 -12.51
N ASP A 110 3.88 17.48 -13.80
CA ASP A 110 3.29 18.26 -14.89
C ASP A 110 1.76 18.14 -14.85
N THR A 111 1.09 19.27 -15.07
CA THR A 111 -0.38 19.34 -15.13
C THR A 111 -0.89 19.62 -16.53
N ASP A 112 0.03 19.75 -17.49
CA ASP A 112 -0.20 20.17 -18.87
C ASP A 112 1.01 19.74 -19.72
N ASN A 113 0.82 19.57 -21.02
CA ASN A 113 1.84 19.14 -21.97
C ASN A 113 2.10 20.14 -23.11
N ASP A 114 1.26 21.16 -23.30
CA ASP A 114 1.36 22.05 -24.46
C ASP A 114 1.19 23.55 -24.13
N GLY A 115 1.01 23.92 -22.87
CA GLY A 115 0.80 25.30 -22.43
C GLY A 115 -0.64 25.77 -22.63
N ASN A 116 -1.55 24.91 -23.10
CA ASN A 116 -2.93 25.27 -23.40
C ASN A 116 -3.89 24.66 -22.37
N PRO A 117 -4.47 25.47 -21.46
CA PRO A 117 -5.38 24.97 -20.43
C PRO A 117 -6.69 24.39 -21.01
N ALA A 118 -7.00 24.61 -22.29
CA ALA A 118 -8.15 23.99 -22.95
C ALA A 118 -7.87 22.55 -23.42
N THR A 119 -6.61 22.12 -23.52
CA THR A 119 -6.26 20.76 -23.89
C THR A 119 -6.38 19.85 -22.65
N PRO A 120 -7.21 18.78 -22.69
CA PRO A 120 -7.30 17.85 -21.58
C PRO A 120 -5.98 17.14 -21.28
N PHE A 121 -5.53 17.20 -20.03
CA PHE A 121 -4.42 16.41 -19.53
C PHE A 121 -4.97 15.12 -18.91
N ALA A 122 -5.14 14.11 -19.76
CA ALA A 122 -5.67 12.78 -19.41
C ALA A 122 -4.57 11.71 -19.38
N ALA A 123 -4.93 10.46 -19.05
CA ALA A 123 -3.98 9.37 -18.85
C ALA A 123 -3.07 9.13 -20.07
N GLY A 124 -3.63 9.17 -21.29
CA GLY A 124 -2.85 9.02 -22.52
C GLY A 124 -1.85 10.16 -22.73
N THR A 125 -2.25 11.40 -22.44
CA THR A 125 -1.39 12.57 -22.53
C THR A 125 -0.23 12.51 -21.54
N ALA A 126 -0.51 12.19 -20.27
CA ALA A 126 0.50 11.97 -19.25
C ALA A 126 1.47 10.82 -19.61
N ALA A 127 0.94 9.71 -20.15
CA ALA A 127 1.77 8.60 -20.63
C ALA A 127 2.68 9.01 -21.79
N ASN A 128 2.21 9.86 -22.72
CA ASN A 128 3.04 10.38 -23.81
C ASN A 128 4.19 11.26 -23.30
N VAL A 129 3.93 12.09 -22.27
CA VAL A 129 4.97 12.89 -21.61
C VAL A 129 6.06 12.00 -21.02
N ILE A 130 5.68 10.92 -20.31
CA ILE A 130 6.62 9.96 -19.72
C ILE A 130 7.39 9.18 -20.81
N ALA A 131 6.69 8.69 -21.83
CA ALA A 131 7.27 7.95 -22.96
C ALA A 131 8.30 8.78 -23.74
N GLY A 132 8.11 10.09 -23.83
CA GLY A 132 9.10 11.01 -24.41
C GLY A 132 10.37 11.21 -23.58
N LYS A 133 10.46 10.64 -22.37
CA LYS A 133 11.61 10.77 -21.46
C LYS A 133 12.30 9.45 -21.18
N VAL A 134 11.52 8.40 -20.90
CA VAL A 134 12.03 7.05 -20.66
C VAL A 134 12.50 6.46 -21.99
N ALA A 135 13.62 5.75 -22.00
CA ALA A 135 14.24 5.14 -23.19
C ALA A 135 14.37 3.61 -23.10
N THR A 136 13.88 3.01 -22.03
CA THR A 136 13.89 1.55 -21.84
C THR A 136 12.48 1.01 -21.81
N ASP A 137 12.22 0.02 -22.64
CA ASP A 137 10.96 -0.72 -22.62
C ASP A 137 10.73 -1.36 -21.26
N GLY A 138 9.52 -1.21 -20.74
CA GLY A 138 9.12 -1.88 -19.51
C GLY A 138 7.83 -1.31 -18.96
N ALA A 139 6.99 -2.19 -18.42
CA ALA A 139 5.77 -1.79 -17.75
C ALA A 139 6.07 -0.94 -16.51
N GLY A 140 5.06 -0.22 -16.02
CA GLY A 140 5.19 0.52 -14.79
C GLY A 140 3.92 1.25 -14.37
N PHE A 141 4.05 1.99 -13.29
CA PHE A 141 2.98 2.75 -12.66
C PHE A 141 3.28 4.23 -12.77
N PHE A 142 2.25 5.04 -12.90
CA PHE A 142 2.39 6.47 -12.73
C PHE A 142 1.19 7.12 -12.06
N ILE A 143 1.46 8.21 -11.34
CA ILE A 143 0.44 9.15 -10.85
C ILE A 143 0.56 10.44 -11.63
N TYR A 144 -0.58 10.99 -12.02
CA TYR A 144 -0.68 12.31 -12.64
C TYR A 144 -1.95 13.02 -12.14
N HIS A 145 -2.00 14.34 -12.28
CA HIS A 145 -3.23 15.11 -12.10
C HIS A 145 -4.06 15.10 -13.39
N ASN A 146 -5.31 14.64 -13.31
CA ASN A 146 -6.24 14.67 -14.42
C ASN A 146 -6.99 16.01 -14.44
N SER A 147 -6.74 16.85 -15.44
CA SER A 147 -7.32 18.21 -15.50
C SER A 147 -8.81 18.27 -15.84
N VAL A 148 -9.41 17.19 -16.34
CA VAL A 148 -10.85 17.14 -16.62
C VAL A 148 -11.65 16.78 -15.37
N LEU A 149 -11.08 15.91 -14.54
CA LEU A 149 -11.70 15.42 -13.32
C LEU A 149 -11.24 16.16 -12.06
N ASP A 150 -10.24 17.05 -12.20
CA ASP A 150 -9.61 17.80 -11.12
C ASP A 150 -9.08 16.91 -9.98
N VAL A 151 -8.52 15.74 -10.29
CA VAL A 151 -8.06 14.74 -9.29
C VAL A 151 -6.79 14.02 -9.71
N ASN A 152 -6.06 13.48 -8.74
CA ASN A 152 -4.92 12.60 -9.00
C ASN A 152 -5.38 11.18 -9.29
N ARG A 153 -4.77 10.53 -10.30
CA ARG A 153 -5.07 9.13 -10.68
C ARG A 153 -3.80 8.31 -10.73
N LEU A 154 -3.88 7.09 -10.22
CA LEU A 154 -2.86 6.05 -10.35
C LEU A 154 -3.19 5.18 -11.56
N VAL A 155 -2.22 5.02 -12.45
CA VAL A 155 -2.34 4.30 -13.72
C VAL A 155 -1.22 3.28 -13.84
N PHE A 156 -1.53 2.13 -14.40
CA PHE A 156 -0.58 1.15 -14.89
C PHE A 156 -0.43 1.29 -16.41
N SER A 157 0.81 1.27 -16.90
CA SER A 157 1.14 1.18 -18.33
C SER A 157 1.82 -0.15 -18.61
N THR A 158 1.44 -0.80 -19.72
CA THR A 158 2.13 -2.00 -20.22
C THR A 158 3.57 -1.72 -20.68
N ASN A 159 3.87 -0.47 -21.07
CA ASN A 159 5.22 0.00 -21.36
C ASN A 159 5.32 1.53 -21.12
N LEU A 160 6.27 1.98 -20.30
CA LEU A 160 6.47 3.41 -20.01
C LEU A 160 7.23 4.14 -21.13
N HIS A 161 7.95 3.45 -22.01
CA HIS A 161 8.66 4.03 -23.16
C HIS A 161 7.75 4.18 -24.40
N ASP A 162 6.69 3.37 -24.51
CA ASP A 162 5.84 3.34 -25.71
C ASP A 162 4.65 4.32 -25.60
N PRO A 163 4.56 5.36 -26.47
CA PRO A 163 3.45 6.30 -26.49
C PRO A 163 2.12 5.70 -27.01
N THR A 164 2.11 4.41 -27.33
CA THR A 164 0.91 3.66 -27.72
C THR A 164 0.54 2.55 -26.75
N ALA A 165 1.30 2.37 -25.66
CA ALA A 165 1.06 1.34 -24.65
C ALA A 165 -0.33 1.40 -24.03
N ASP A 166 -0.94 0.25 -23.82
CA ASP A 166 -2.23 0.15 -23.12
C ASP A 166 -2.10 0.59 -21.67
N LEU A 167 -3.14 1.28 -21.20
CA LEU A 167 -3.22 1.85 -19.86
C LEU A 167 -4.39 1.25 -19.08
N SER A 168 -4.18 0.95 -17.80
CA SER A 168 -5.24 0.63 -16.85
C SER A 168 -5.23 1.62 -15.71
N VAL A 169 -6.35 2.29 -15.47
CA VAL A 169 -6.48 3.19 -14.32
C VAL A 169 -6.86 2.39 -13.09
N LEU A 170 -5.95 2.35 -12.13
CA LEU A 170 -6.06 1.55 -10.92
C LEU A 170 -6.82 2.28 -9.81
N ALA A 171 -6.59 3.58 -9.66
CA ALA A 171 -7.25 4.36 -8.62
C ALA A 171 -7.42 5.84 -8.95
N ARG A 172 -8.41 6.45 -8.29
CA ARG A 172 -8.74 7.86 -8.31
C ARG A 172 -8.78 8.40 -6.89
N ILE A 173 -7.92 9.35 -6.57
CA ILE A 173 -7.93 10.04 -5.27
C ILE A 173 -8.90 11.22 -5.40
N THR A 174 -10.13 11.05 -4.90
CA THR A 174 -11.22 12.00 -5.16
C THR A 174 -11.28 13.18 -4.19
N ASN A 175 -10.33 13.26 -3.25
CA ASN A 175 -10.22 14.34 -2.28
C ASN A 175 -8.76 14.48 -1.83
N PRO A 176 -8.16 15.68 -1.91
CA PRO A 176 -8.70 16.94 -2.44
C PRO A 176 -8.84 16.94 -3.98
N THR A 177 -9.44 18.00 -4.52
CA THR A 177 -9.55 18.26 -5.97
C THR A 177 -8.81 19.54 -6.38
N GLY A 178 -8.71 19.79 -7.68
CA GLY A 178 -8.20 21.02 -8.28
C GLY A 178 -6.78 21.36 -7.83
N ALA A 179 -6.52 22.64 -7.55
CA ALA A 179 -5.21 23.12 -7.11
C ALA A 179 -4.67 22.40 -5.86
N ALA A 180 -5.54 22.00 -4.94
CA ALA A 180 -5.13 21.26 -3.74
C ALA A 180 -4.68 19.82 -4.09
N SER A 181 -5.27 19.18 -5.10
CA SER A 181 -4.78 17.89 -5.62
C SER A 181 -3.45 18.04 -6.39
N ILE A 182 -3.25 19.13 -7.13
CA ILE A 182 -1.97 19.42 -7.79
C ILE A 182 -0.86 19.60 -6.75
N ALA A 183 -1.13 20.35 -5.68
CA ALA A 183 -0.19 20.58 -4.58
C ALA A 183 0.22 19.29 -3.84
N GLN A 184 -0.53 18.19 -4.03
CA GLN A 184 -0.20 16.89 -3.46
C GLN A 184 0.82 16.09 -4.28
N LEU A 185 0.97 16.33 -5.59
CA LEU A 185 1.89 15.55 -6.43
C LEU A 185 3.32 15.53 -5.86
N PRO A 186 3.92 16.64 -5.42
CA PRO A 186 5.27 16.63 -4.85
C PRO A 186 5.37 15.94 -3.48
N LEU A 187 4.23 15.65 -2.83
CA LEU A 187 4.18 15.06 -1.49
C LEU A 187 4.21 13.53 -1.50
N PHE A 188 3.98 12.89 -2.67
CA PHE A 188 4.17 11.45 -2.79
C PHE A 188 5.64 11.07 -2.58
N THR A 189 5.85 10.00 -1.83
CA THR A 189 7.18 9.43 -1.56
C THR A 189 7.19 7.95 -1.92
N SER A 190 8.37 7.33 -1.89
CA SER A 190 8.50 5.88 -2.06
C SER A 190 7.70 5.09 -1.01
N ASP A 191 7.46 5.65 0.18
CA ASP A 191 6.74 4.96 1.25
C ASP A 191 5.25 4.73 0.93
N ASN A 192 4.70 5.50 -0.02
CA ASN A 192 3.35 5.31 -0.53
C ASN A 192 3.23 4.10 -1.47
N PHE A 193 4.33 3.52 -1.93
CA PHE A 193 4.35 2.43 -2.92
C PHE A 193 5.08 1.22 -2.36
N VAL A 194 4.35 0.16 -2.05
CA VAL A 194 4.91 -1.04 -1.44
C VAL A 194 4.67 -2.23 -2.35
N ALA A 195 5.74 -2.93 -2.69
CA ALA A 195 5.63 -4.28 -3.22
C ALA A 195 5.27 -5.23 -2.07
N SER A 196 4.08 -5.81 -2.08
CA SER A 196 3.82 -6.96 -1.21
C SER A 196 4.44 -8.18 -1.88
N VAL A 197 5.49 -8.69 -1.26
CA VAL A 197 5.91 -10.07 -1.49
C VAL A 197 4.97 -10.94 -0.64
N PRO A 198 4.25 -11.93 -1.21
CA PRO A 198 3.48 -12.87 -0.42
C PRO A 198 4.38 -13.47 0.67
N GLU A 199 4.12 -13.18 1.96
CA GLU A 199 4.98 -13.70 3.03
C GLU A 199 4.92 -15.24 3.04
N PRO A 200 6.05 -15.96 2.87
CA PRO A 200 6.03 -17.42 2.91
C PRO A 200 5.85 -18.03 4.31
N SER A 201 5.70 -17.24 5.38
CA SER A 201 6.12 -17.69 6.71
C SER A 201 5.17 -17.44 7.88
N SER A 202 4.16 -16.57 7.78
CA SER A 202 3.28 -16.29 8.92
C SER A 202 2.41 -17.52 9.26
N PHE A 203 1.98 -18.29 8.25
CA PHE A 203 1.33 -19.59 8.44
C PHE A 203 2.29 -20.67 8.96
N ALA A 204 3.56 -20.66 8.53
CA ALA A 204 4.57 -21.59 9.02
C ALA A 204 4.89 -21.34 10.51
N LEU A 205 5.02 -20.08 10.92
CA LEU A 205 5.22 -19.70 12.33
C LEU A 205 4.01 -20.02 13.20
N PHE A 206 2.79 -19.78 12.70
CA PHE A 206 1.58 -20.16 13.42
C PHE A 206 1.45 -21.69 13.57
N GLY A 207 1.77 -22.43 12.50
CA GLY A 207 1.83 -23.90 12.52
C GLY A 207 2.85 -24.45 13.50
N MET A 208 4.06 -23.86 13.54
CA MET A 208 5.09 -24.24 14.52
C MET A 208 4.68 -23.90 15.95
N GLY A 209 4.02 -22.75 16.17
CA GLY A 209 3.50 -22.36 17.48
C GLY A 209 2.47 -23.35 18.03
N LEU A 210 1.52 -23.78 17.19
CA LEU A 210 0.51 -24.78 17.57
C LEU A 210 1.14 -26.16 17.83
N ALA A 211 2.09 -26.58 16.99
CA ALA A 211 2.80 -27.84 17.16
C ALA A 211 3.60 -27.89 18.47
N ALA A 212 4.28 -26.78 18.82
CA ALA A 212 5.02 -26.65 20.07
C ALA A 212 4.09 -26.73 21.31
N CYS A 213 2.95 -26.02 21.29
CA CYS A 213 1.94 -26.10 22.33
C CYS A 213 1.37 -27.51 22.50
N ALA A 214 1.08 -28.21 21.39
CA ALA A 214 0.58 -29.59 21.42
C ALA A 214 1.63 -30.58 21.99
N PHE A 215 2.91 -30.40 21.65
CA PHE A 215 4.00 -31.23 22.20
C PHE A 215 4.15 -31.04 23.72
N VAL A 216 4.10 -29.79 24.20
CA VAL A 216 4.18 -29.48 25.64
C VAL A 216 2.97 -30.06 26.39
N ALA A 217 1.77 -29.95 25.83
CA ALA A 217 0.56 -30.52 26.44
C ALA A 217 0.64 -32.06 26.56
N ARG A 218 1.11 -32.76 25.52
CA ARG A 218 1.31 -34.22 25.55
C ARG A 218 2.33 -34.66 26.59
N ARG A 219 3.40 -33.89 26.80
CA ARG A 219 4.39 -34.19 27.85
C ARG A 219 3.77 -34.14 29.25
N ARG A 220 2.93 -33.16 29.54
CA ARG A 220 2.28 -33.00 30.85
C ARG A 220 1.32 -34.14 31.20
N GLN A 221 0.61 -34.68 30.20
CA GLN A 221 -0.30 -35.81 30.41
C GLN A 221 0.43 -37.12 30.76
N ARG A 222 1.64 -37.33 30.24
CA ARG A 222 2.44 -38.52 30.58
C ARG A 222 2.98 -38.49 32.02
N THR A 223 3.29 -37.31 32.55
CA THR A 223 3.76 -37.17 33.94
C THR A 223 2.62 -37.27 34.96
N ALA A 224 1.38 -36.95 34.58
CA ALA A 224 0.22 -37.02 35.47
C ALA A 224 -0.35 -38.44 35.64
N GLY A 225 0.09 -39.43 34.84
CA GLY A 225 -0.40 -40.80 34.87
C GLY A 225 0.31 -41.76 35.84
N VAL A 226 1.30 -41.30 36.61
CA VAL A 226 1.95 -42.14 37.63
C VAL A 226 1.08 -42.12 38.89
N ALA A 227 0.09 -43.01 38.94
CA ALA A 227 -0.69 -43.24 40.14
C ALA A 227 0.23 -43.78 41.25
N PRO A 228 0.22 -43.20 42.46
CA PRO A 228 0.97 -43.74 43.58
C PRO A 228 0.35 -45.08 43.99
N THR A 229 1.04 -46.18 43.70
CA THR A 229 0.74 -47.48 44.30
C THR A 229 1.04 -47.40 45.79
N PHE A 230 -0.02 -47.18 46.59
CA PHE A 230 0.02 -47.41 48.02
C PHE A 230 0.09 -48.92 48.27
N ARG A 231 1.17 -49.35 48.92
CA ARG A 231 1.28 -50.65 49.59
C ARG A 231 1.14 -50.42 51.09
#